data_AF-A0A7D5GWH5-F1
#
_entry.id   AF-A0A7D5GWH5-F1
#
_cell.length_a   1.000
_cell.length_b   1.000
_cell.length_c   1.000
_cell.angle_alpha   90.00
_cell.angle_beta   90.00
_cell.angle_gamma   90.00
#
_symmetry.space_group_name_H-M   'P 1'
#
loop_
_entity.id
_entity.type
_entity.pdbx_description
1 polymer ?
#
loop_
_entity_poly.entity_id
_entity_poly.type
_entity_poly.pdbx_seq_one_letter_code
_entity_poly.pdbx_strand_id
1 'polypeptide(L)'
;MSTQIPEPETEAESEGAESETAPAETLPPAQQARLQRKAEERADREERAREEAEEEASSDENTYHLKVFRYDPEVKGKQEPRFDDFYVPFEKGMTVLDALIHARDTFDSSLTFRHSCRQAICGSDAFFINGSQRLGCKTQLSDLDEPVRVEPLPHAEVRKDLVVDMEHFFDQMESVEPFFQTNDLPDDELEEQRQSPENREKVKMSTRCIWCAACMSSCNIAAGDNEFLGPAAINKAYRFAMDEREGEDLKQHRLNIIEQEHGVWRCQTQFSCTNVCPKDIPLTKHIQELKREAVKSNLKFW
;
A
#
# COMPACT_ATOMS: atom_id res chain seq x y z
N MET A 1 25.99 1.81 36.07
CA MET A 1 25.38 2.48 37.24
C MET A 1 23.88 2.33 37.07
N SER A 2 23.37 1.29 37.72
CA SER A 2 21.96 0.94 37.81
C SER A 2 21.45 1.56 39.11
N THR A 3 20.35 2.30 39.06
CA THR A 3 19.69 2.84 40.24
C THR A 3 18.27 2.30 40.30
N GLN A 4 18.16 1.08 40.82
CA GLN A 4 16.93 0.61 41.45
C GLN A 4 16.89 1.20 42.87
N ILE A 5 15.72 1.73 43.24
CA ILE A 5 15.40 2.16 44.61
C ILE A 5 14.45 1.08 45.17
N PRO A 6 14.65 0.60 46.42
CA PRO A 6 13.92 -0.53 46.97
C PRO A 6 12.53 -0.15 47.51
N GLU A 7 11.58 -1.09 47.42
CA GLU A 7 10.25 -1.01 48.04
C GLU A 7 10.30 -1.15 49.57
N PRO A 8 9.32 -0.57 50.28
CA PRO A 8 8.82 -1.14 51.51
C PRO A 8 7.33 -1.50 51.39
N GLU A 9 7.02 -2.75 51.74
CA GLU A 9 5.68 -3.27 51.98
C GLU A 9 5.05 -2.60 53.22
N THR A 10 3.78 -2.21 53.11
CA THR A 10 2.80 -2.36 54.20
C THR A 10 1.40 -2.48 53.62
N GLU A 11 0.79 -3.65 53.82
CA GLU A 11 -0.64 -3.91 53.67
C GLU A 11 -1.44 -3.08 54.69
N ALA A 12 -2.51 -2.46 54.23
CA ALA A 12 -3.69 -2.16 55.03
C ALA A 12 -4.90 -2.05 54.08
N GLU A 13 -5.78 -3.04 54.15
CA GLU A 13 -7.07 -3.08 53.48
C GLU A 13 -7.97 -1.91 53.94
N SER A 14 -8.59 -1.21 52.99
CA SER A 14 -9.93 -0.63 53.19
C SER A 14 -10.65 -0.50 51.86
N GLU A 15 -11.79 -1.17 51.78
CA GLU A 15 -12.76 -1.22 50.70
C GLU A 15 -13.07 0.15 50.06
N GLY A 16 -13.25 0.19 48.73
CA GLY A 16 -13.82 1.37 48.09
C GLY A 16 -13.75 1.41 46.56
N ALA A 17 -14.90 1.17 45.93
CA ALA A 17 -15.33 1.60 44.60
C ALA A 17 -14.75 0.88 43.36
N GLU A 18 -15.54 -0.07 42.85
CA GLU A 18 -15.60 -0.45 41.45
C GLU A 18 -15.68 0.82 40.57
N SER A 19 -14.73 1.01 39.64
CA SER A 19 -14.86 2.04 38.61
C SER A 19 -15.81 1.53 37.53
N GLU A 20 -17.10 1.78 37.72
CA GLU A 20 -18.08 1.71 36.65
C GLU A 20 -17.61 2.60 35.49
N THR A 21 -17.44 2.00 34.31
CA THR A 21 -17.28 2.72 33.05
C THR A 21 -18.53 3.58 32.82
N ALA A 22 -18.41 4.89 33.03
CA ALA A 22 -19.49 5.83 32.73
C ALA A 22 -19.87 5.73 31.24
N PRO A 23 -21.17 5.64 30.90
CA PRO A 23 -21.60 5.65 29.51
C PRO A 23 -21.34 7.03 28.91
N ALA A 24 -20.89 7.07 27.65
CA ALA A 24 -20.70 8.31 26.90
C ALA A 24 -21.99 9.15 26.97
N GLU A 25 -21.96 10.27 27.70
CA GLU A 25 -23.12 11.16 27.81
C GLU A 25 -23.49 11.66 26.42
N THR A 26 -24.68 11.27 25.97
CA THR A 26 -25.24 11.72 24.71
C THR A 26 -25.55 13.20 24.82
N LEU A 27 -24.98 14.00 23.91
CA LEU A 27 -25.16 15.46 23.89
C LEU A 27 -26.65 15.83 23.94
N PRO A 28 -27.06 16.91 24.64
CA PRO A 28 -28.44 17.36 24.66
C PRO A 28 -29.00 17.57 23.24
N PRO A 29 -30.28 17.24 22.96
CA PRO A 29 -30.87 17.32 21.61
C PRO A 29 -30.69 18.68 20.92
N ALA A 30 -30.76 19.78 21.68
CA ALA A 30 -30.54 21.13 21.16
C ALA A 30 -29.09 21.38 20.68
N GLN A 31 -28.11 20.75 21.33
CA GLN A 31 -26.71 20.82 20.90
C GLN A 31 -26.48 19.95 19.66
N GLN A 32 -27.07 18.76 19.59
CA GLN A 32 -27.03 17.89 18.41
C GLN A 32 -27.64 18.58 17.18
N ALA A 33 -28.83 19.16 17.32
CA ALA A 33 -29.49 19.88 16.22
C ALA A 33 -28.70 21.13 15.78
N ARG A 34 -28.03 21.82 16.71
CA ARG A 34 -27.14 22.94 16.38
C ARG A 34 -25.89 22.48 15.62
N LEU A 35 -25.32 21.33 15.98
CA LEU A 35 -24.18 20.74 15.27
C LEU A 35 -24.57 20.26 13.87
N GLN A 36 -25.72 19.61 13.72
CA GLN A 36 -26.26 19.20 12.42
C GLN A 36 -26.47 20.39 11.49
N ARG A 37 -27.17 21.44 11.95
CA ARG A 37 -27.37 22.65 11.14
C ARG A 37 -26.07 23.34 10.77
N LYS A 38 -25.08 23.38 11.68
CA LYS A 38 -23.73 23.90 11.34
C LYS A 38 -23.01 23.04 10.30
N ALA A 39 -23.19 21.72 10.35
CA ALA A 39 -22.62 20.80 9.38
C ALA A 39 -23.28 20.97 8.01
N GLU A 40 -24.61 21.12 7.97
CA GLU A 40 -25.39 21.42 6.77
C GLU A 40 -24.97 22.77 6.16
N GLU A 41 -24.93 23.85 6.94
CA GLU A 41 -24.48 25.17 6.48
C GLU A 41 -23.04 25.16 5.95
N ARG A 42 -22.16 24.35 6.56
CA ARG A 42 -20.79 24.16 6.10
C ARG A 42 -20.74 23.37 4.79
N ALA A 43 -21.54 22.30 4.68
CA ALA A 43 -21.63 21.50 3.46
C ALA A 43 -22.15 22.35 2.29
N ASP A 44 -23.21 23.13 2.48
CA ASP A 44 -23.76 24.04 1.46
C ASP A 44 -22.72 25.08 1.01
N ARG A 45 -21.87 25.56 1.92
CA ARG A 45 -20.82 26.53 1.60
C ARG A 45 -19.67 25.89 0.83
N GLU A 46 -19.26 24.68 1.22
CA GLU A 46 -18.23 23.90 0.53
C GLU A 46 -18.73 23.50 -0.87
N GLU A 47 -20.00 23.16 -1.04
CA GLU A 47 -20.62 22.84 -2.32
C GLU A 47 -20.64 24.05 -3.27
N ARG A 48 -21.06 25.23 -2.79
CA ARG A 48 -21.01 26.45 -3.62
C ARG A 48 -19.59 26.86 -4.01
N ALA A 49 -18.64 26.78 -3.07
CA ALA A 49 -17.25 27.10 -3.37
C ALA A 49 -16.65 26.13 -4.40
N ARG A 50 -17.07 24.86 -4.35
CA ARG A 50 -16.71 23.86 -5.35
C ARG A 50 -17.30 24.18 -6.72
N GLU A 51 -18.60 24.50 -6.79
CA GLU A 51 -19.27 24.88 -8.04
C GLU A 51 -18.63 26.13 -8.68
N GLU A 52 -18.38 27.18 -7.89
CA GLU A 52 -17.71 28.41 -8.35
C GLU A 52 -16.29 28.12 -8.89
N ALA A 53 -15.51 27.30 -8.18
CA ALA A 53 -14.16 26.96 -8.59
C ALA A 53 -14.15 26.03 -9.83
N GLU A 54 -15.10 25.10 -9.94
CA GLU A 54 -15.28 24.26 -11.13
C GLU A 54 -15.69 25.10 -12.36
N GLU A 55 -16.57 26.09 -12.20
CA GLU A 55 -16.94 27.03 -13.28
C GLU A 55 -15.75 27.89 -13.73
N GLU A 56 -14.97 28.44 -12.80
CA GLU A 56 -13.77 29.20 -13.13
C GLU A 56 -12.74 28.33 -13.88
N ALA A 57 -12.46 27.13 -13.37
CA ALA A 57 -11.49 26.22 -13.96
C ALA A 57 -11.94 25.67 -15.32
N SER A 58 -13.23 25.36 -15.50
CA SER A 58 -13.77 24.91 -16.78
C SER A 58 -13.69 25.99 -17.87
N SER A 59 -13.53 27.26 -17.49
CA SER A 59 -13.44 28.40 -18.42
C SER A 59 -12.01 28.75 -18.85
N ASP A 60 -10.99 28.19 -18.18
CA ASP A 60 -9.58 28.42 -18.48
C ASP A 60 -9.07 27.37 -19.49
N GLU A 61 -8.41 27.82 -20.56
CA GLU A 61 -7.91 26.97 -21.66
C GLU A 61 -6.75 26.04 -21.22
N ASN A 62 -6.23 26.20 -20.00
CA ASN A 62 -5.08 25.44 -19.50
C ASN A 62 -5.42 24.61 -18.25
N THR A 63 -6.54 23.89 -18.27
CA THR A 63 -6.91 22.91 -17.24
C THR A 63 -6.84 21.47 -17.75
N TYR A 64 -6.65 20.53 -16.83
CA TYR A 64 -6.77 19.09 -17.08
C TYR A 64 -8.03 18.56 -16.41
N HIS A 65 -8.78 17.72 -17.13
CA HIS A 65 -9.97 17.07 -16.61
C HIS A 65 -9.60 15.78 -15.87
N LEU A 66 -9.75 15.78 -14.55
CA LEU A 66 -9.64 14.60 -13.69
C LEU A 66 -11.01 14.01 -13.42
N LYS A 67 -11.11 12.68 -13.52
CA LYS A 67 -12.29 11.91 -13.15
C LYS A 67 -11.93 10.94 -12.02
N VAL A 68 -12.29 11.28 -10.79
CA VAL A 68 -11.80 10.61 -9.59
C VAL A 68 -12.88 9.75 -8.97
N PHE A 69 -12.56 8.50 -8.65
CA PHE A 69 -13.43 7.60 -7.91
C PHE A 69 -13.64 8.12 -6.48
N ARG A 70 -14.89 8.08 -6.01
CA ARG A 70 -15.30 8.54 -4.69
C ARG A 70 -16.24 7.54 -4.03
N TYR A 71 -16.05 7.36 -2.73
CA TYR A 71 -16.81 6.43 -1.90
C TYR A 71 -16.59 6.76 -0.43
N ASP A 72 -17.66 6.94 0.34
CA ASP A 72 -17.58 7.13 1.79
C ASP A 72 -18.67 6.29 2.49
N PRO A 73 -18.30 5.17 3.14
CA PRO A 73 -19.28 4.28 3.78
C PRO A 73 -19.94 4.91 5.02
N GLU A 74 -19.30 5.90 5.64
CA GLU A 74 -19.75 6.51 6.90
C GLU A 74 -20.74 7.64 6.66
N VAL A 75 -20.77 8.21 5.45
CA VAL A 75 -21.63 9.35 5.11
C VAL A 75 -22.85 8.90 4.33
N LYS A 76 -24.03 9.05 4.94
CA LYS A 76 -25.32 8.77 4.29
C LYS A 76 -25.42 9.54 2.96
N GLY A 77 -25.76 8.84 1.88
CA GLY A 77 -25.84 9.41 0.52
C GLY A 77 -24.52 9.39 -0.28
N LYS A 78 -23.38 9.05 0.36
CA LYS A 78 -22.09 8.83 -0.31
C LYS A 78 -21.61 7.37 -0.24
N GLN A 79 -22.52 6.46 0.13
CA GLN A 79 -22.27 5.03 0.33
C GLN A 79 -22.20 4.24 -0.99
N GLU A 80 -22.66 4.81 -2.10
CA GLU A 80 -22.53 4.19 -3.42
C GLU A 80 -21.32 4.77 -4.15
N PRO A 81 -20.47 3.93 -4.76
CA PRO A 81 -19.35 4.39 -5.57
C PRO A 81 -19.81 5.33 -6.69
N ARG A 82 -19.07 6.42 -6.88
CA ARG A 82 -19.33 7.41 -7.93
C ARG A 82 -18.02 7.97 -8.46
N PHE A 83 -18.12 8.75 -9.54
CA PHE A 83 -17.03 9.54 -10.05
C PHE A 83 -17.37 11.02 -9.93
N ASP A 84 -16.41 11.77 -9.42
CA ASP A 84 -16.45 13.23 -9.46
C ASP A 84 -15.47 13.73 -10.50
N ASP A 85 -15.89 14.79 -11.19
CA ASP A 85 -15.09 15.50 -12.16
C ASP A 85 -14.42 16.70 -11.48
N PHE A 86 -13.14 16.93 -11.76
CA PHE A 86 -12.37 18.07 -11.27
C PHE A 86 -11.57 18.65 -12.44
N TYR A 87 -11.63 19.96 -12.64
CA TYR A 87 -10.83 20.66 -13.65
C TYR A 87 -9.68 21.37 -12.93
N VAL A 88 -8.46 20.84 -13.04
CA VAL A 88 -7.31 21.37 -12.31
C VAL A 88 -6.45 22.23 -13.24
N PRO A 89 -5.96 23.41 -12.79
CA PRO A 89 -4.97 24.18 -13.54
C PRO A 89 -3.73 23.34 -13.84
N PHE A 90 -3.26 23.37 -15.08
CA PHE A 90 -2.12 22.58 -15.52
C PHE A 90 -0.83 23.40 -15.54
N GLU A 91 0.21 22.84 -14.92
CA GLU A 91 1.57 23.32 -15.07
C GLU A 91 2.47 22.22 -15.63
N LYS A 92 3.47 22.61 -16.43
CA LYS A 92 4.41 21.65 -17.00
C LYS A 92 5.16 20.89 -15.90
N GLY A 93 5.09 19.56 -15.96
CA GLY A 93 5.74 18.66 -14.99
C GLY A 93 4.84 18.27 -13.82
N MET A 94 3.60 18.77 -13.77
CA MET A 94 2.62 18.41 -12.76
C MET A 94 2.24 16.93 -12.86
N THR A 95 2.22 16.25 -11.71
CA THR A 95 1.88 14.83 -11.64
C THR A 95 0.41 14.62 -11.27
N VAL A 96 -0.07 13.39 -11.43
CA VAL A 96 -1.42 13.00 -11.00
C VAL A 96 -1.61 13.26 -9.50
N LEU A 97 -0.58 13.03 -8.68
CA LEU A 97 -0.64 13.37 -7.25
C LEU A 97 -0.79 14.89 -7.01
N ASP A 98 -0.07 15.73 -7.74
CA ASP A 98 -0.20 17.18 -7.60
C ASP A 98 -1.62 17.63 -7.94
N ALA A 99 -2.23 17.05 -8.98
CA ALA A 99 -3.61 17.30 -9.34
C ALA A 99 -4.61 16.81 -8.29
N LEU A 100 -4.41 15.63 -7.69
CA LEU A 100 -5.26 15.14 -6.59
C LEU A 100 -5.14 16.02 -5.35
N ILE A 101 -3.95 16.51 -5.03
CA ILE A 101 -3.71 17.45 -3.92
C ILE A 101 -4.44 18.77 -4.21
N HIS A 102 -4.28 19.33 -5.41
CA HIS A 102 -5.00 20.53 -5.81
C HIS A 102 -6.51 20.32 -5.74
N ALA A 103 -7.01 19.18 -6.22
CA ALA A 103 -8.44 18.89 -6.19
C ALA A 103 -9.01 18.81 -4.78
N ARG A 104 -8.27 18.19 -3.85
CA ARG A 104 -8.63 18.14 -2.44
C ARG A 104 -8.58 19.53 -1.78
N ASP A 105 -7.49 20.26 -2.00
CA ASP A 105 -7.23 21.50 -1.26
C ASP A 105 -8.08 22.67 -1.76
N THR A 106 -8.48 22.66 -3.05
CA THR A 106 -9.25 23.73 -3.68
C THR A 106 -10.75 23.40 -3.83
N PHE A 107 -11.09 22.19 -4.28
CA PHE A 107 -12.48 21.84 -4.64
C PHE A 107 -13.20 21.04 -3.56
N ASP A 108 -12.60 19.96 -3.06
CA ASP A 108 -13.27 19.08 -2.08
C ASP A 108 -12.29 18.47 -1.08
N SER A 109 -12.21 19.09 0.11
CA SER A 109 -11.34 18.65 1.21
C SER A 109 -11.67 17.26 1.76
N SER A 110 -12.82 16.67 1.40
CA SER A 110 -13.18 15.30 1.78
C SER A 110 -12.54 14.23 0.88
N LEU A 111 -11.94 14.61 -0.27
CA LEU A 111 -11.22 13.70 -1.16
C LEU A 111 -10.04 13.05 -0.42
N THR A 112 -10.09 11.72 -0.29
CA THR A 112 -9.16 10.95 0.53
C THR A 112 -8.29 10.01 -0.30
N PHE A 113 -6.97 10.11 -0.12
CA PHE A 113 -5.99 9.25 -0.78
C PHE A 113 -4.69 9.20 0.03
N ARG A 114 -3.90 8.12 -0.13
CA ARG A 114 -2.60 7.97 0.53
C ARG A 114 -1.50 8.60 -0.31
N HIS A 115 -0.63 9.40 0.32
CA HIS A 115 0.58 9.91 -0.29
C HIS A 115 1.60 10.30 0.79
N SER A 116 2.88 10.40 0.43
CA SER A 116 3.91 10.88 1.36
C SER A 116 5.14 11.44 0.65
N CYS A 117 6.00 10.58 0.08
CA CYS A 117 7.35 10.98 -0.31
C CYS A 117 7.47 11.92 -1.52
N ARG A 118 6.47 11.93 -2.41
CA ARG A 118 6.45 12.69 -3.69
C ARG A 118 7.62 12.43 -4.65
N GLN A 119 8.33 11.30 -4.50
CA GLN A 119 9.51 10.97 -5.32
C GLN A 119 9.61 9.47 -5.66
N ALA A 120 8.47 8.77 -5.71
CA ALA A 120 8.35 7.38 -6.14
C ALA A 120 9.22 6.37 -5.35
N ILE A 121 9.27 6.54 -4.02
CA ILE A 121 10.04 5.65 -3.12
C ILE A 121 9.26 5.05 -1.96
N CYS A 122 8.21 5.72 -1.43
CA CYS A 122 7.44 5.17 -0.30
C CYS A 122 6.34 4.18 -0.73
N GLY A 123 5.90 4.22 -1.99
CA GLY A 123 4.88 3.31 -2.53
C GLY A 123 3.43 3.59 -2.14
N SER A 124 3.16 4.62 -1.32
CA SER A 124 1.84 4.89 -0.74
C SER A 124 0.78 5.36 -1.74
N ASP A 125 1.20 5.98 -2.83
CA ASP A 125 0.34 6.65 -3.82
C ASP A 125 0.19 5.81 -5.11
N ALA A 126 0.12 4.50 -4.97
CA ALA A 126 -0.24 3.61 -6.05
C ALA A 126 -1.75 3.66 -6.29
N PHE A 127 -2.14 3.98 -7.52
CA PHE A 127 -3.53 4.11 -7.96
C PHE A 127 -3.72 3.35 -9.28
N PHE A 128 -4.97 3.17 -9.67
CA PHE A 128 -5.32 2.73 -11.01
C PHE A 128 -5.66 3.95 -11.87
N ILE A 129 -4.73 4.31 -12.75
CA ILE A 129 -4.77 5.55 -13.53
C ILE A 129 -4.85 5.20 -15.01
N ASN A 130 -5.92 5.63 -15.67
CA ASN A 130 -6.19 5.36 -17.09
C ASN A 130 -5.98 3.87 -17.47
N GLY A 131 -6.52 2.97 -16.65
CA GLY A 131 -6.48 1.53 -16.94
C GLY A 131 -5.19 0.81 -16.53
N SER A 132 -4.28 1.45 -15.78
CA SER A 132 -3.02 0.84 -15.34
C SER A 132 -2.62 1.24 -13.92
N GLN A 133 -2.00 0.32 -13.17
CA GLN A 133 -1.44 0.62 -11.86
C GLN A 133 -0.21 1.53 -12.00
N ARG A 134 -0.27 2.72 -11.41
CA ARG A 134 0.79 3.72 -11.50
C ARG A 134 0.96 4.44 -10.16
N LEU A 135 2.14 5.04 -9.94
CA LEU A 135 2.34 5.94 -8.80
C LEU A 135 1.92 7.36 -9.18
N GLY A 136 1.03 7.97 -8.41
CA GLY A 136 0.54 9.34 -8.66
C GLY A 136 1.66 10.39 -8.71
N CYS A 137 2.68 10.28 -7.86
CA CYS A 137 3.83 11.19 -7.80
C CYS A 137 4.86 10.97 -8.91
N LYS A 138 4.76 9.87 -9.66
CA LYS A 138 5.65 9.58 -10.80
C LYS A 138 4.98 9.88 -12.14
N THR A 139 3.66 9.81 -12.19
CA THR A 139 2.90 9.85 -13.43
C THR A 139 2.58 11.30 -13.77
N GLN A 140 3.16 11.82 -14.84
CA GLN A 140 2.87 13.18 -15.32
C GLN A 140 1.51 13.22 -16.01
N LEU A 141 0.77 14.31 -15.82
CA LEU A 141 -0.51 14.51 -16.50
C LEU A 141 -0.33 14.55 -18.02
N SER A 142 0.77 15.14 -18.50
CA SER A 142 1.10 15.24 -19.93
C SER A 142 1.32 13.90 -20.64
N ASP A 143 1.51 12.81 -19.89
CA ASP A 143 1.75 11.48 -20.43
C ASP A 143 0.44 10.67 -20.55
N LEU A 144 -0.72 11.27 -20.24
CA LEU A 144 -2.01 10.61 -20.14
C LEU A 144 -3.06 11.25 -21.05
N ASP A 145 -3.97 10.43 -21.57
CA ASP A 145 -5.17 10.90 -22.26
C ASP A 145 -6.19 11.49 -21.26
N GLU A 146 -6.95 12.49 -21.71
CA GLU A 146 -8.04 13.08 -20.95
C GLU A 146 -9.41 12.42 -21.28
N PRO A 147 -10.31 12.26 -20.29
CA PRO A 147 -10.13 12.59 -18.87
C PRO A 147 -9.15 11.66 -18.16
N VAL A 148 -8.35 12.20 -17.25
CA VAL A 148 -7.47 11.43 -16.37
C VAL A 148 -8.32 10.74 -15.31
N ARG A 149 -8.63 9.47 -15.54
CA ARG A 149 -9.43 8.64 -14.64
C ARG A 149 -8.54 8.05 -13.56
N VAL A 150 -8.87 8.34 -12.30
CA VAL A 150 -8.14 7.86 -11.12
C VAL A 150 -9.06 7.02 -10.23
N GLU A 151 -8.66 5.78 -9.99
CA GLU A 151 -9.40 4.79 -9.22
C GLU A 151 -8.51 4.17 -8.13
N PRO A 152 -9.11 3.62 -7.05
CA PRO A 152 -8.38 2.79 -6.10
C PRO A 152 -7.75 1.58 -6.80
N LEU A 153 -6.72 0.98 -6.19
CA LEU A 153 -6.12 -0.24 -6.72
C LEU A 153 -7.18 -1.37 -6.83
N PRO A 154 -7.35 -2.00 -8.01
CA PRO A 154 -8.18 -3.19 -8.15
C PRO A 154 -7.76 -4.33 -7.23
N HIS A 155 -8.71 -5.24 -6.98
CA HIS A 155 -8.52 -6.46 -6.19
C HIS A 155 -8.21 -6.21 -4.71
N ALA A 156 -8.55 -5.04 -4.20
CA ALA A 156 -8.52 -4.72 -2.77
C ALA A 156 -9.84 -4.05 -2.38
N GLU A 157 -10.29 -4.27 -1.15
CA GLU A 157 -11.49 -3.64 -0.62
C GLU A 157 -11.25 -2.13 -0.49
N VAL A 158 -12.19 -1.31 -0.98
CA VAL A 158 -12.08 0.14 -0.86
C VAL A 158 -12.58 0.57 0.53
N ARG A 159 -11.72 1.19 1.33
CA ARG A 159 -12.08 1.75 2.63
C ARG A 159 -12.76 3.11 2.50
N LYS A 160 -12.18 4.00 1.68
CA LYS A 160 -12.72 5.35 1.38
C LYS A 160 -12.01 5.93 0.16
N ASP A 161 -12.75 6.45 -0.80
CA ASP A 161 -12.22 7.07 -2.03
C ASP A 161 -11.11 6.22 -2.68
N LEU A 162 -9.87 6.70 -2.73
CA LEU A 162 -8.73 6.01 -3.35
C LEU A 162 -7.93 5.14 -2.36
N VAL A 163 -8.42 5.00 -1.13
CA VAL A 163 -7.78 4.23 -0.06
C VAL A 163 -8.36 2.82 -0.02
N VAL A 164 -7.49 1.84 -0.24
CA VAL A 164 -7.82 0.42 -0.13
C VAL A 164 -7.32 -0.20 1.17
N ASP A 165 -7.92 -1.32 1.54
CA ASP A 165 -7.39 -2.22 2.54
C ASP A 165 -6.06 -2.85 2.07
N MET A 166 -5.08 -2.87 2.96
CA MET A 166 -3.73 -3.37 2.68
C MET A 166 -3.31 -4.48 3.66
N GLU A 167 -4.19 -4.91 4.57
CA GLU A 167 -3.90 -5.90 5.61
C GLU A 167 -3.44 -7.21 4.98
N HIS A 168 -4.26 -7.76 4.07
CA HIS A 168 -3.90 -8.98 3.33
C HIS A 168 -2.56 -8.84 2.59
N PHE A 169 -2.26 -7.68 2.01
CA PHE A 169 -0.97 -7.45 1.35
C PHE A 169 0.20 -7.59 2.35
N PHE A 170 0.08 -7.02 3.55
CA PHE A 170 1.13 -7.09 4.56
C PHE A 170 1.25 -8.50 5.14
N ASP A 171 0.14 -9.20 5.38
CA ASP A 171 0.14 -10.59 5.85
C ASP A 171 0.95 -11.50 4.90
N GLN A 172 0.74 -11.35 3.58
CA GLN A 172 1.52 -12.11 2.59
C GLN A 172 3.00 -11.72 2.57
N MET A 173 3.34 -10.46 2.85
CA MET A 173 4.73 -10.02 2.94
C MET A 173 5.43 -10.57 4.19
N GLU A 174 4.70 -10.71 5.30
CA GLU A 174 5.20 -11.25 6.57
C GLU A 174 5.34 -12.77 6.55
N SER A 175 4.43 -13.47 5.85
CA SER A 175 4.42 -14.95 5.76
C SER A 175 5.67 -15.55 5.12
N VAL A 176 6.46 -14.75 4.39
CA VAL A 176 7.71 -15.17 3.75
C VAL A 176 8.97 -14.83 4.56
N GLU A 177 8.82 -14.49 5.84
CA GLU A 177 9.89 -14.14 6.78
C GLU A 177 10.83 -13.06 6.18
N PRO A 178 10.35 -11.81 6.02
CA PRO A 178 10.97 -10.78 5.18
C PRO A 178 12.25 -10.12 5.77
N PHE A 179 13.02 -10.85 6.56
CA PHE A 179 14.25 -10.43 7.25
C PHE A 179 15.40 -11.42 6.99
N PHE A 180 16.63 -10.98 7.23
CA PHE A 180 17.84 -11.78 7.03
C PHE A 180 18.02 -12.80 8.15
N GLN A 181 18.32 -14.05 7.81
CA GLN A 181 18.57 -15.16 8.73
C GLN A 181 19.82 -15.93 8.27
N THR A 182 20.70 -16.29 9.19
CA THR A 182 21.87 -17.13 8.89
C THR A 182 22.28 -17.93 10.10
N ASN A 183 22.83 -19.12 9.87
CA ASN A 183 23.42 -19.98 10.90
C ASN A 183 24.93 -19.82 10.99
N ASP A 184 25.56 -19.13 10.02
CA ASP A 184 27.01 -18.97 9.91
C ASP A 184 27.36 -17.50 10.14
N LEU A 185 27.67 -17.14 11.39
CA LEU A 185 28.06 -15.79 11.78
C LEU A 185 29.59 -15.66 11.76
N PRO A 186 30.13 -14.48 11.38
CA PRO A 186 31.56 -14.23 11.51
C PRO A 186 32.04 -14.40 12.95
N ASP A 187 33.30 -14.84 13.12
CA ASP A 187 33.90 -15.05 14.44
C ASP A 187 34.07 -13.74 15.24
N ASP A 188 34.27 -12.61 14.54
CA ASP A 188 34.39 -11.27 15.12
C ASP A 188 33.06 -10.51 14.98
N GLU A 189 32.57 -9.94 16.09
CA GLU A 189 31.33 -9.14 16.14
C GLU A 189 31.37 -7.90 15.23
N LEU A 190 32.58 -7.41 14.87
CA LEU A 190 32.76 -6.27 13.98
C LEU A 190 32.94 -6.66 12.50
N GLU A 191 33.04 -7.95 12.18
CA GLU A 191 33.19 -8.41 10.80
C GLU A 191 31.84 -8.46 10.07
N GLU A 192 31.81 -7.97 8.83
CA GLU A 192 30.63 -8.01 7.97
C GLU A 192 30.45 -9.38 7.31
N GLN A 193 29.19 -9.78 7.08
CA GLN A 193 28.89 -10.94 6.24
C GLN A 193 29.34 -10.74 4.80
N ARG A 194 30.22 -11.62 4.32
CA ARG A 194 30.82 -11.51 2.98
C ARG A 194 29.80 -11.87 1.90
N GLN A 195 29.71 -11.05 0.86
CA GLN A 195 28.88 -11.30 -0.32
C GLN A 195 29.70 -11.08 -1.59
N SER A 196 29.61 -12.01 -2.55
CA SER A 196 30.24 -11.83 -3.85
C SER A 196 29.52 -10.73 -4.66
N PRO A 197 30.23 -9.96 -5.50
CA PRO A 197 29.58 -9.00 -6.40
C PRO A 197 28.54 -9.64 -7.32
N GLU A 198 28.78 -10.89 -7.75
CA GLU A 198 27.86 -11.65 -8.58
C GLU A 198 26.54 -11.96 -7.84
N ASN A 199 26.61 -12.46 -6.61
CA ASN A 199 25.42 -12.70 -5.79
C ASN A 199 24.68 -11.39 -5.47
N ARG A 200 25.43 -10.32 -5.17
CA ARG A 200 24.85 -9.00 -4.91
C ARG A 200 24.07 -8.48 -6.12
N GLU A 201 24.57 -8.68 -7.34
CA GLU A 201 23.87 -8.30 -8.57
C GLU A 201 22.64 -9.18 -8.81
N LYS A 202 22.73 -10.49 -8.53
CA LYS A 202 21.60 -11.44 -8.63
C LYS A 202 20.38 -11.00 -7.82
N VAL A 203 20.57 -10.62 -6.56
CA VAL A 203 19.46 -10.21 -5.67
C VAL A 203 19.14 -8.71 -5.75
N LYS A 204 19.91 -7.92 -6.50
CA LYS A 204 19.80 -6.45 -6.50
C LYS A 204 18.42 -5.95 -6.85
N MET A 205 17.81 -6.48 -7.90
CA MET A 205 16.52 -5.97 -8.35
C MET A 205 15.39 -6.29 -7.36
N SER A 206 15.44 -7.43 -6.68
CA SER A 206 14.40 -7.77 -5.71
C SER A 206 14.43 -6.87 -4.47
N THR A 207 15.60 -6.33 -4.09
CA THR A 207 15.73 -5.36 -2.99
C THR A 207 15.06 -4.01 -3.24
N ARG A 208 14.70 -3.69 -4.49
CA ARG A 208 14.11 -2.39 -4.87
C ARG A 208 12.61 -2.31 -4.63
N CYS A 209 11.97 -3.37 -4.14
CA CYS A 209 10.53 -3.38 -3.89
C CYS A 209 10.16 -2.34 -2.83
N ILE A 210 9.23 -1.45 -3.16
CA ILE A 210 8.74 -0.36 -2.29
C ILE A 210 7.36 -0.66 -1.68
N TRP A 211 6.89 -1.91 -1.80
CA TRP A 211 5.68 -2.40 -1.16
C TRP A 211 4.40 -1.61 -1.55
N CYS A 212 4.34 -1.17 -2.81
CA CYS A 212 3.24 -0.36 -3.33
C CYS A 212 2.01 -1.15 -3.78
N ALA A 213 2.01 -2.49 -3.64
CA ALA A 213 0.96 -3.40 -4.10
C ALA A 213 0.52 -3.35 -5.58
N ALA A 214 1.09 -2.49 -6.43
CA ALA A 214 0.74 -2.39 -7.86
C ALA A 214 0.74 -3.77 -8.57
N CYS A 215 1.75 -4.59 -8.29
CA CYS A 215 1.85 -5.93 -8.87
C CYS A 215 0.76 -6.90 -8.39
N MET A 216 0.34 -6.80 -7.12
CA MET A 216 -0.77 -7.60 -6.57
C MET A 216 -2.07 -7.20 -7.24
N SER A 217 -2.34 -5.90 -7.25
CA SER A 217 -3.52 -5.31 -7.89
C SER A 217 -3.61 -5.65 -9.39
N SER A 218 -2.50 -5.75 -10.11
CA SER A 218 -2.51 -6.13 -11.53
C SER A 218 -2.69 -7.63 -11.81
N CYS A 219 -2.59 -8.50 -10.80
CA CYS A 219 -2.54 -9.94 -11.00
C CYS A 219 -3.94 -10.56 -10.84
N ASN A 220 -4.50 -11.11 -11.93
CA ASN A 220 -5.81 -11.75 -11.90
C ASN A 220 -5.86 -13.00 -11.01
N ILE A 221 -4.71 -13.63 -10.75
CA ILE A 221 -4.62 -14.75 -9.81
C ILE A 221 -4.71 -14.27 -8.36
N ALA A 222 -4.11 -13.12 -8.05
CA ALA A 222 -4.21 -12.51 -6.72
C ALA A 222 -5.61 -11.93 -6.44
N ALA A 223 -6.43 -11.74 -7.48
CA ALA A 223 -7.82 -11.31 -7.38
C ALA A 223 -8.79 -12.40 -6.88
N GLY A 224 -8.32 -13.64 -6.75
CA GLY A 224 -9.15 -14.81 -6.48
C GLY A 224 -9.52 -14.96 -5.00
N ASP A 225 -9.16 -16.11 -4.43
CA ASP A 225 -9.51 -16.54 -3.07
C ASP A 225 -8.67 -15.90 -1.96
N ASN A 226 -7.79 -14.94 -2.27
CA ASN A 226 -6.82 -14.36 -1.35
C ASN A 226 -5.90 -15.40 -0.67
N GLU A 227 -5.71 -16.59 -1.27
CA GLU A 227 -4.77 -17.57 -0.72
C GLU A 227 -3.39 -17.46 -1.40
N PHE A 228 -3.34 -16.97 -2.64
CA PHE A 228 -2.09 -16.81 -3.38
C PHE A 228 -1.14 -15.80 -2.70
N LEU A 229 0.10 -16.23 -2.37
CA LEU A 229 1.16 -15.37 -1.82
C LEU A 229 1.34 -14.08 -2.61
N GLY A 230 1.27 -14.19 -3.93
CA GLY A 230 1.33 -13.04 -4.82
C GLY A 230 2.74 -12.56 -5.18
N PRO A 231 2.87 -11.75 -6.25
CA PRO A 231 4.17 -11.39 -6.81
C PRO A 231 5.09 -10.60 -5.86
N ALA A 232 4.54 -9.76 -4.98
CA ALA A 232 5.35 -8.94 -4.08
C ALA A 232 6.05 -9.79 -3.01
N ALA A 233 5.29 -10.64 -2.32
CA ALA A 233 5.77 -11.57 -1.30
C ALA A 233 6.77 -12.56 -1.91
N ILE A 234 6.44 -13.16 -3.06
CA ILE A 234 7.36 -14.10 -3.71
C ILE A 234 8.67 -13.42 -4.14
N ASN A 235 8.64 -12.16 -4.58
CA ASN A 235 9.86 -11.41 -4.86
C ASN A 235 10.68 -11.11 -3.59
N LYS A 236 10.01 -10.85 -2.47
CA LYS A 236 10.67 -10.66 -1.18
C LYS A 236 11.30 -11.98 -0.70
N ALA A 237 10.63 -13.11 -0.93
CA ALA A 237 11.18 -14.42 -0.65
C ALA A 237 12.39 -14.74 -1.57
N TYR A 238 12.31 -14.43 -2.87
CA TYR A 238 13.43 -14.52 -3.82
C TYR A 238 14.66 -13.76 -3.33
N ARG A 239 14.46 -12.54 -2.80
CA ARG A 239 15.54 -11.69 -2.29
C ARG A 239 16.41 -12.43 -1.29
N PHE A 240 15.81 -13.25 -0.42
CA PHE A 240 16.53 -13.92 0.66
C PHE A 240 16.94 -15.36 0.28
N ALA A 241 16.06 -16.12 -0.36
CA ALA A 241 16.37 -17.48 -0.83
C ALA A 241 17.54 -17.52 -1.84
N MET A 242 17.85 -16.40 -2.50
CA MET A 242 18.97 -16.28 -3.42
C MET A 242 20.16 -15.49 -2.84
N ASP A 243 20.07 -15.03 -1.59
CA ASP A 243 21.18 -14.36 -0.91
C ASP A 243 22.10 -15.42 -0.30
N GLU A 244 23.31 -15.57 -0.84
CA GLU A 244 24.25 -16.63 -0.44
C GLU A 244 24.67 -16.53 1.03
N ARG A 245 24.51 -15.35 1.66
CA ARG A 245 24.84 -15.13 3.08
C ARG A 245 23.94 -15.87 4.06
N GLU A 246 22.77 -16.35 3.62
CA GLU A 246 21.86 -17.12 4.48
C GLU A 246 22.22 -18.61 4.56
N GLY A 247 23.06 -19.08 3.64
CA GLY A 247 23.42 -20.49 3.54
C GLY A 247 22.32 -21.38 2.96
N GLU A 248 22.66 -22.66 2.71
CA GLU A 248 21.77 -23.59 2.03
C GLU A 248 20.59 -24.06 2.91
N ASP A 249 20.77 -24.16 4.22
CA ASP A 249 19.70 -24.59 5.14
C ASP A 249 18.54 -23.58 5.17
N LEU A 250 18.84 -22.29 5.28
CA LEU A 250 17.83 -21.23 5.25
C LEU A 250 17.22 -21.08 3.85
N LYS A 251 18.02 -21.25 2.79
CA LYS A 251 17.50 -21.31 1.43
C LYS A 251 16.45 -22.43 1.30
N GLN A 252 16.72 -23.62 1.85
CA GLN A 252 15.77 -24.72 1.81
C GLN A 252 14.50 -24.42 2.61
N HIS A 253 14.63 -23.86 3.82
CA HIS A 253 13.49 -23.40 4.62
C HIS A 253 12.58 -22.45 3.84
N ARG A 254 13.17 -21.45 3.16
CA ARG A 254 12.42 -20.50 2.34
C ARG A 254 11.75 -21.16 1.14
N LEU A 255 12.43 -22.10 0.47
CA LEU A 255 11.82 -22.85 -0.64
C LEU A 255 10.60 -23.64 -0.17
N ASN A 256 10.64 -24.25 1.01
CA ASN A 256 9.51 -24.99 1.59
C ASN A 256 8.28 -24.09 1.84
N ILE A 257 8.49 -22.82 2.24
CA ILE A 257 7.40 -21.83 2.38
C ILE A 257 6.82 -21.50 0.99
N ILE A 258 7.70 -21.25 0.03
CA ILE A 258 7.32 -20.75 -1.30
C ILE A 258 6.69 -21.84 -2.18
N GLU A 259 7.04 -23.11 -1.99
CA GLU A 259 6.54 -24.23 -2.81
C GLU A 259 5.20 -24.81 -2.36
N GLN A 260 4.60 -24.24 -1.32
CA GLN A 260 3.23 -24.60 -0.91
C GLN A 260 2.23 -24.38 -2.07
N GLU A 261 1.06 -25.01 -1.99
CA GLU A 261 0.04 -24.98 -3.05
C GLU A 261 -0.29 -23.56 -3.52
N HIS A 262 -0.40 -22.62 -2.57
CA HIS A 262 -0.71 -21.21 -2.85
C HIS A 262 0.52 -20.31 -2.96
N GLY A 263 1.72 -20.89 -3.03
CA GLY A 263 2.97 -20.18 -3.27
C GLY A 263 3.25 -19.97 -4.76
N VAL A 264 4.45 -20.32 -5.24
CA VAL A 264 4.85 -20.06 -6.63
C VAL A 264 3.94 -20.74 -7.67
N TRP A 265 3.31 -21.86 -7.34
CA TRP A 265 2.60 -22.69 -8.31
C TRP A 265 1.35 -22.03 -8.90
N ARG A 266 0.68 -21.15 -8.14
CA ARG A 266 -0.48 -20.39 -8.62
C ARG A 266 -0.12 -19.40 -9.75
N CYS A 267 1.13 -18.95 -9.84
CA CYS A 267 1.55 -18.03 -10.88
C CYS A 267 1.42 -18.64 -12.28
N GLN A 268 0.55 -18.05 -13.11
CA GLN A 268 0.32 -18.46 -14.51
C GLN A 268 1.15 -17.65 -15.53
N THR A 269 2.15 -16.88 -15.09
CA THR A 269 3.08 -16.17 -15.98
C THR A 269 2.38 -15.16 -16.91
N GLN A 270 1.41 -14.40 -16.40
CA GLN A 270 0.67 -13.38 -17.18
C GLN A 270 1.46 -12.09 -17.43
N PHE A 271 2.63 -11.92 -16.80
CA PHE A 271 3.52 -10.74 -16.89
C PHE A 271 2.97 -9.39 -16.41
N SER A 272 1.67 -9.28 -16.09
CA SER A 272 1.07 -8.01 -15.62
C SER A 272 1.84 -7.38 -14.47
N CYS A 273 2.21 -8.18 -13.47
CA CYS A 273 2.99 -7.75 -12.31
C CYS A 273 4.32 -7.06 -12.70
N THR A 274 5.04 -7.62 -13.66
CA THR A 274 6.33 -7.05 -14.12
C THR A 274 6.10 -5.77 -14.89
N ASN A 275 5.07 -5.72 -15.74
CA ASN A 275 4.76 -4.56 -16.57
C ASN A 275 4.35 -3.33 -15.76
N VAL A 276 3.66 -3.52 -14.63
CA VAL A 276 3.20 -2.41 -13.78
C VAL A 276 4.19 -2.03 -12.68
N CYS A 277 5.30 -2.76 -12.51
CA CYS A 277 6.22 -2.49 -11.41
C CYS A 277 6.90 -1.12 -11.60
N PRO A 278 6.67 -0.12 -10.72
CA PRO A 278 7.21 1.22 -10.93
C PRO A 278 8.73 1.31 -10.73
N LYS A 279 9.35 0.22 -10.26
CA LYS A 279 10.78 0.04 -9.99
C LYS A 279 11.45 -0.96 -10.94
N ASP A 280 10.73 -1.38 -11.99
CA ASP A 280 11.23 -2.23 -13.06
C ASP A 280 11.78 -3.59 -12.56
N ILE A 281 11.19 -4.11 -11.48
CA ILE A 281 11.58 -5.40 -10.91
C ILE A 281 11.06 -6.51 -11.82
N PRO A 282 11.91 -7.46 -12.27
CA PRO A 282 11.49 -8.54 -13.14
C PRO A 282 10.79 -9.66 -12.34
N LEU A 283 9.64 -9.34 -11.75
CA LEU A 283 8.89 -10.19 -10.81
C LEU A 283 8.62 -11.59 -11.40
N THR A 284 8.17 -11.66 -12.65
CA THR A 284 7.91 -12.93 -13.32
C THR A 284 9.18 -13.77 -13.42
N LYS A 285 10.33 -13.16 -13.69
CA LYS A 285 11.62 -13.87 -13.76
C LYS A 285 12.00 -14.47 -12.41
N HIS A 286 11.85 -13.70 -11.32
CA HIS A 286 12.14 -14.17 -9.96
C HIS A 286 11.23 -15.35 -9.57
N ILE A 287 9.93 -15.25 -9.86
CA ILE A 287 8.98 -16.35 -9.61
C ILE A 287 9.39 -17.61 -10.39
N GLN A 288 9.76 -17.47 -11.66
CA GLN A 288 10.18 -18.62 -12.49
C GLN A 288 11.50 -19.24 -12.03
N GLU A 289 12.43 -18.44 -11.51
CA GLU A 289 13.67 -18.96 -10.92
C GLU A 289 13.39 -19.75 -9.63
N LEU A 290 12.52 -19.27 -8.75
CA LEU A 290 12.10 -20.02 -7.57
C LEU A 290 11.40 -21.33 -7.93
N LYS A 291 10.52 -21.34 -8.93
CA LYS A 291 9.94 -22.60 -9.45
C LYS A 291 11.02 -23.59 -9.87
N ARG A 292 12.07 -23.14 -10.57
CA ARG A 292 13.17 -24.02 -10.99
C ARG A 292 13.96 -24.54 -9.80
N GLU A 293 14.26 -23.71 -8.81
CA GLU A 293 14.97 -24.15 -7.60
C GLU A 293 14.14 -25.14 -6.77
N ALA A 294 12.84 -24.91 -6.62
CA ALA A 294 11.93 -25.85 -5.96
C ALA A 294 11.89 -27.22 -6.67
N VAL A 295 11.78 -27.24 -8.02
CA VAL A 295 11.87 -28.49 -8.79
C VAL A 295 13.20 -29.20 -8.59
N LYS A 296 14.34 -28.47 -8.67
CA LYS A 296 15.66 -29.07 -8.46
C LYS A 296 15.83 -29.64 -7.05
N SER A 297 15.33 -28.95 -6.03
CA SER A 297 15.32 -29.41 -4.65
C SER A 297 14.62 -30.76 -4.54
N ASN A 298 13.42 -30.88 -5.12
CA ASN A 298 12.60 -32.09 -5.04
C ASN A 298 13.17 -33.27 -5.86
N LEU A 299 13.93 -32.97 -6.93
CA LEU A 299 14.62 -34.01 -7.71
C LEU A 299 15.87 -34.57 -7.03
N LYS A 300 16.53 -33.84 -6.12
CA LYS A 300 17.72 -34.35 -5.40
C LYS A 300 17.39 -35.50 -4.43
N PHE A 301 16.11 -35.70 -4.13
CA PHE A 301 15.60 -36.78 -3.26
C PHE A 301 15.11 -38.03 -4.02
N TRP A 302 15.32 -38.08 -5.34
CA TRP A 302 15.07 -39.27 -6.19
C TRP A 302 16.37 -39.88 -6.71
#